data_AF-A0A524E534-F1
#
_entry.id   AF-A0A524E534-F1
#
_cell.length_a   1.000
_cell.length_b   1.000
_cell.length_c   1.000
_cell.angle_alpha   90.00
_cell.angle_beta   90.00
_cell.angle_gamma   90.00
#
_symmetry.space_group_name_H-M   'P 1'
#
loop_
_entity.id
_entity.type
_entity.pdbx_description
1 polymer ?
#
loop_
_entity_poly.entity_id
_entity_poly.type
_entity_poly.pdbx_seq_one_letter_code
_entity_poly.pdbx_strand_id
1 'polypeptide(L)'
;MPGNKVSLIIVPIVAAAGLLIPKTSTRAITSPSGTADSMEVLAPVAFDSEEIKNLISKEKACIVWGGALDIAPADNIMIEIERPLHMDPIGLMIPSILAKKLSMGVKKIVLDIPVGEGTKFSTPNEGRNFAYLFKEIAKNVGVEAECALTLAHQPIGHAIGPAIEAKEALTLLMDYSAGPNSLIEKSTSLAGILLEMSGKATKGKGQEMAKELLKSGKAYEKMKRIIEIQGGNPEIKPDDINMGPHVKE
;
A
#
# COMPACT_ATOMS: atom_id res chain seq x y z
N MET A 1 -6.90 -10.26 0.25
CA MET A 1 -5.90 -11.11 -0.42
C MET A 1 -4.68 -11.25 0.49
N PRO A 2 -4.30 -12.48 0.85
CA PRO A 2 -3.12 -12.74 1.69
C PRO A 2 -1.81 -12.29 1.03
N GLY A 3 -0.81 -11.94 1.86
CA GLY A 3 0.53 -11.58 1.39
C GLY A 3 0.61 -10.24 0.65
N ASN A 4 -0.38 -9.36 0.76
CA ASN A 4 -0.43 -8.12 -0.04
C ASN A 4 0.50 -7.01 0.51
N LYS A 5 1.80 -7.25 0.42
CA LYS A 5 2.88 -6.33 0.84
C LYS A 5 3.27 -5.29 -0.22
N VAL A 6 2.49 -5.18 -1.30
CA VAL A 6 2.77 -4.32 -2.47
C VAL A 6 3.00 -2.85 -2.09
N SER A 7 2.39 -2.35 -1.02
CA SER A 7 2.58 -0.96 -0.57
C SER A 7 4.04 -0.68 -0.16
N LEU A 8 4.75 -1.66 0.39
CA LEU A 8 6.17 -1.55 0.73
C LEU A 8 7.05 -1.41 -0.52
N ILE A 9 6.54 -1.77 -1.70
CA ILE A 9 7.25 -1.66 -2.98
C ILE A 9 6.80 -0.40 -3.75
N ILE A 10 5.49 -0.14 -3.79
CA ILE A 10 4.90 0.98 -4.54
C ILE A 10 5.37 2.33 -3.99
N VAL A 11 5.31 2.51 -2.67
CA VAL A 11 5.66 3.78 -2.03
C VAL A 11 7.09 4.22 -2.35
N PRO A 12 8.14 3.40 -2.13
CA PRO A 12 9.49 3.81 -2.48
C PRO A 12 9.70 4.01 -3.98
N ILE A 13 9.06 3.23 -4.87
CA ILE A 13 9.14 3.45 -6.33
C ILE A 13 8.62 4.84 -6.69
N VAL A 14 7.41 5.17 -6.24
CA VAL A 14 6.75 6.45 -6.55
C VAL A 14 7.53 7.63 -5.95
N ALA A 15 8.01 7.47 -4.72
CA ALA A 15 8.82 8.47 -4.05
C ALA A 15 10.20 8.66 -4.69
N ALA A 16 10.80 7.59 -5.23
CA ALA A 16 12.05 7.66 -5.99
C ALA A 16 11.90 8.42 -7.32
N ALA A 17 10.69 8.46 -7.90
CA ALA A 17 10.35 9.34 -9.02
C ALA A 17 10.14 10.82 -8.61
N GLY A 18 10.32 11.14 -7.32
CA GLY A 18 10.22 12.48 -6.76
C GLY A 18 8.78 12.94 -6.46
N LEU A 19 7.83 12.02 -6.44
CA LEU A 19 6.42 12.30 -6.15
C LEU A 19 6.14 12.25 -4.65
N LEU A 20 5.11 13.01 -4.25
CA LEU A 20 4.57 12.98 -2.90
C LEU A 20 3.60 11.80 -2.75
N ILE A 21 3.91 10.84 -1.87
CA ILE A 21 3.08 9.67 -1.60
C ILE A 21 2.97 9.35 -0.09
N PRO A 22 2.11 10.08 0.64
CA PRO A 22 1.89 9.82 2.06
C PRO A 22 0.92 8.65 2.25
N LYS A 23 1.45 7.46 2.52
CA LYS A 23 0.65 6.24 2.61
C LYS A 23 0.17 6.00 4.04
N THR A 24 -1.13 6.20 4.27
CA THR A 24 -1.81 5.71 5.46
C THR A 24 -2.36 4.29 5.23
N SER A 25 -2.14 3.41 6.20
CA SER A 25 -2.57 2.02 6.21
C SER A 25 -3.24 1.67 7.54
N THR A 26 -4.17 0.72 7.54
CA THR A 26 -4.64 0.10 8.79
C THR A 26 -3.73 -1.07 9.15
N ARG A 27 -3.78 -1.49 10.41
CA ARG A 27 -3.35 -2.83 10.81
C ARG A 27 -4.30 -3.87 10.25
N ALA A 28 -3.86 -5.13 10.25
CA ALA A 28 -4.70 -6.28 9.97
C ALA A 28 -5.98 -6.23 10.83
N ILE A 29 -7.12 -6.56 10.21
CA ILE A 29 -8.40 -6.75 10.89
C ILE A 29 -8.81 -8.22 10.73
N THR A 30 -8.94 -8.67 9.48
CA THR A 30 -9.24 -10.05 9.10
C THR A 30 -8.11 -10.72 8.31
N SER A 31 -7.08 -9.96 7.93
CA SER A 31 -5.91 -10.47 7.21
C SER A 31 -4.83 -10.95 8.18
N PRO A 32 -3.95 -11.87 7.76
CA PRO A 32 -2.80 -12.29 8.59
C PRO A 32 -1.77 -11.18 8.84
N SER A 33 -1.71 -10.19 7.95
CA SER A 33 -0.86 -9.00 8.07
C SER A 33 -1.52 -7.81 7.40
N GLY A 34 -1.39 -6.62 8.00
CA GLY A 34 -1.66 -5.34 7.38
C GLY A 34 -0.36 -4.66 6.95
N THR A 35 -0.45 -3.71 6.00
CA THR A 35 0.74 -2.95 5.58
C THR A 35 1.41 -2.22 6.76
N ALA A 36 0.64 -1.73 7.73
CA ALA A 36 1.19 -1.12 8.92
C ALA A 36 1.97 -2.12 9.77
N ASP A 37 1.49 -3.37 9.90
CA ASP A 37 2.18 -4.41 10.67
C ASP A 37 3.50 -4.82 10.00
N SER A 38 3.50 -5.03 8.68
CA SER A 38 4.73 -5.34 7.94
C SER A 38 5.73 -4.16 7.94
N MET A 39 5.25 -2.91 7.90
CA MET A 39 6.12 -1.73 7.99
C MET A 39 6.71 -1.57 9.40
N GLU A 40 5.95 -1.90 10.45
CA GLU A 40 6.39 -1.79 11.84
C GLU A 40 7.59 -2.67 12.18
N VAL A 41 7.77 -3.78 11.44
CA VAL A 41 8.97 -4.61 11.52
C VAL A 41 10.24 -3.83 11.10
N LEU A 42 10.10 -2.86 10.20
CA LEU A 42 11.21 -2.10 9.62
C LEU A 42 11.41 -0.74 10.31
N ALA A 43 10.32 -0.05 10.67
CA ALA A 43 10.37 1.25 11.34
C ALA A 43 9.05 1.52 12.09
N PRO A 44 9.05 2.38 13.13
CA PRO A 44 7.83 2.88 13.75
C PRO A 44 6.79 3.36 12.73
N VAL A 45 5.50 3.13 13.03
CA VAL A 45 4.37 3.49 12.15
C VAL A 45 3.34 4.41 12.79
N ALA A 46 3.40 4.59 14.12
CA ALA A 46 2.50 5.47 14.86
C ALA A 46 3.15 6.85 15.00
N PHE A 47 2.52 7.86 14.40
CA PHE A 47 2.97 9.24 14.41
C PHE A 47 1.76 10.15 14.52
N ASP A 48 1.93 11.32 15.11
CA ASP A 48 0.93 12.37 15.09
C ASP A 48 0.93 13.16 13.76
N SER A 49 -0.02 14.09 13.63
CA SER A 49 -0.19 14.86 12.40
C SER A 49 0.97 15.82 12.09
N GLU A 50 1.70 16.31 13.09
CA GLU A 50 2.84 17.21 12.93
C GLU A 50 4.09 16.43 12.55
N GLU A 51 4.33 15.31 13.21
CA GLU A 51 5.37 14.35 12.85
C GLU A 51 5.23 13.89 11.40
N ILE A 52 4.02 13.52 10.95
CA ILE A 52 3.77 13.12 9.56
C ILE A 52 4.10 14.23 8.57
N LYS A 53 3.74 15.49 8.87
CA LYS A 53 4.12 16.64 8.02
C LYS A 53 5.63 16.76 7.92
N ASN A 54 6.33 16.56 9.04
CA ASN A 54 7.79 16.58 9.08
C ASN A 54 8.41 15.45 8.25
N LEU A 55 7.91 14.21 8.37
CA LEU A 55 8.35 13.06 7.56
C LEU A 55 8.19 13.34 6.06
N ILE A 56 7.00 13.80 5.68
CA ILE A 56 6.65 14.13 4.30
C ILE A 56 7.52 15.27 3.75
N SER A 57 7.83 16.29 4.55
CA SER A 57 8.67 17.41 4.13
C SER A 57 10.10 16.97 3.76
N LYS A 58 10.62 15.93 4.42
CA LYS A 58 11.98 15.42 4.22
C LYS A 58 12.07 14.50 3.00
N GLU A 59 11.25 13.46 2.94
CA GLU A 59 11.40 12.40 1.91
C GLU A 59 10.27 12.31 0.90
N LYS A 60 9.24 13.16 1.01
CA LYS A 60 8.01 13.14 0.21
C LYS A 60 7.24 11.82 0.28
N ALA A 61 7.52 10.99 1.28
CA ALA A 61 6.87 9.70 1.45
C ALA A 61 6.92 9.25 2.91
N CYS A 62 5.92 8.46 3.29
CA CYS A 62 5.85 7.78 4.57
C CYS A 62 4.90 6.59 4.44
N ILE A 63 5.06 5.59 5.30
CA ILE A 63 4.13 4.47 5.47
C ILE A 63 3.76 4.41 6.94
N VAL A 64 2.56 4.89 7.25
CA VAL A 64 2.12 5.12 8.63
C VAL A 64 0.80 4.43 8.92
N TRP A 65 0.58 4.13 10.19
CA TRP A 65 -0.68 3.58 10.68
C TRP A 65 -1.71 4.70 10.85
N GLY A 66 -2.79 4.62 10.08
CA GLY A 66 -3.87 5.60 10.11
C GLY A 66 -4.65 5.64 11.43
N GLY A 67 -4.58 4.58 12.25
CA GLY A 67 -5.29 4.54 13.54
C GLY A 67 -4.62 5.34 14.65
N ALA A 68 -3.35 5.71 14.50
CA ALA A 68 -2.68 6.67 15.41
C ALA A 68 -3.14 8.11 15.15
N LEU A 69 -3.84 8.34 14.03
CA LEU A 69 -4.35 9.63 13.62
C LEU A 69 -5.84 9.65 13.89
N ASP A 70 -6.35 10.71 14.51
CA ASP A 70 -7.80 10.95 14.64
C ASP A 70 -8.40 11.40 13.29
N ILE A 71 -8.14 10.61 12.25
CA ILE A 71 -8.56 10.85 10.88
C ILE A 71 -9.88 10.11 10.65
N ALA A 72 -10.89 10.89 10.25
CA ALA A 72 -12.24 10.40 10.00
C ALA A 72 -12.84 9.67 11.23
N PRO A 73 -13.02 10.34 12.38
CA PRO A 73 -13.53 9.72 13.61
C PRO A 73 -14.90 9.07 13.43
N ALA A 74 -15.77 9.67 12.61
CA ALA A 74 -17.07 9.10 12.27
C ALA A 74 -16.95 7.74 11.55
N ASP A 75 -15.92 7.56 10.71
CA ASP A 75 -15.66 6.30 10.03
C ASP A 75 -15.23 5.20 11.00
N ASN A 76 -14.40 5.53 12.00
CA ASN A 76 -14.01 4.58 13.03
C ASN A 76 -15.23 4.05 13.80
N ILE A 77 -16.16 4.94 14.17
CA ILE A 77 -17.42 4.55 14.84
C ILE A 77 -18.27 3.64 13.94
N MET A 78 -18.39 3.96 12.65
CA MET A 78 -19.15 3.11 11.72
C MET A 78 -18.52 1.73 11.59
N ILE A 79 -17.19 1.65 11.47
CA ILE A 79 -16.46 0.38 11.40
C ILE A 79 -16.64 -0.46 12.67
N GLU A 80 -16.71 0.16 13.85
CA GLU A 80 -16.98 -0.54 15.11
C GLU A 80 -18.37 -1.20 15.15
N ILE A 81 -19.36 -0.60 14.48
CA ILE A 81 -20.72 -1.15 14.36
C ILE A 81 -20.79 -2.23 13.27
N GLU A 82 -20.15 -2.00 12.12
CA GLU A 82 -20.13 -2.90 10.97
C GLU A 82 -19.48 -4.26 11.28
N ARG A 83 -18.38 -4.25 12.03
CA ARG A 83 -17.55 -5.44 12.28
C ARG A 83 -18.27 -6.58 12.99
N PRO A 84 -18.93 -6.38 14.16
CA PRO A 84 -19.68 -7.45 14.82
C PRO A 84 -20.78 -8.03 13.93
N LEU A 85 -21.34 -7.20 13.04
CA LEU A 85 -22.42 -7.57 12.12
C LEU A 85 -21.92 -8.27 10.85
N HIS A 86 -20.61 -8.33 10.62
CA HIS A 86 -20.01 -8.87 9.39
C HIS A 86 -20.57 -8.19 8.12
N MET A 87 -20.87 -6.90 8.21
CA MET A 87 -21.39 -6.09 7.12
C MET A 87 -20.34 -5.08 6.65
N ASP A 88 -20.29 -4.83 5.34
CA ASP A 88 -19.41 -3.81 4.75
C ASP A 88 -20.12 -3.21 3.51
N PRO A 89 -21.15 -2.38 3.72
CA PRO A 89 -21.98 -1.88 2.64
C PRO A 89 -21.19 -0.90 1.77
N ILE A 90 -21.34 -1.01 0.44
CA ILE A 90 -20.64 -0.16 -0.54
C ILE A 90 -20.82 1.33 -0.25
N GLY A 91 -22.01 1.73 0.23
CA GLY A 91 -22.35 3.10 0.59
C GLY A 91 -21.55 3.68 1.75
N LEU A 92 -20.95 2.85 2.62
CA LEU A 92 -20.05 3.27 3.69
C LEU A 92 -18.58 3.02 3.32
N MET A 93 -18.31 1.94 2.57
CA MET A 93 -16.96 1.58 2.12
C MET A 93 -16.28 2.68 1.30
N ILE A 94 -16.97 3.26 0.31
CA ILE A 94 -16.36 4.29 -0.56
C ILE A 94 -16.06 5.58 0.23
N PRO A 95 -17.01 6.16 1.00
CA PRO A 95 -16.72 7.29 1.87
C PRO A 95 -15.60 7.01 2.88
N SER A 96 -15.58 5.82 3.50
CA SER A 96 -14.52 5.40 4.43
C SER A 96 -13.13 5.51 3.80
N ILE A 97 -12.97 4.94 2.60
CA ILE A 97 -11.71 4.95 1.87
C ILE A 97 -11.34 6.39 1.49
N LEU A 98 -12.26 7.16 0.91
CA LEU A 98 -11.97 8.51 0.41
C LEU A 98 -11.70 9.50 1.54
N ALA A 99 -12.43 9.46 2.66
CA ALA A 99 -12.25 10.37 3.78
C ALA A 99 -10.83 10.29 4.37
N LYS A 100 -10.30 9.08 4.52
CA LYS A 100 -8.91 8.83 4.97
C LYS A 100 -7.84 9.31 4.00
N LYS A 101 -8.17 9.43 2.70
CA LYS A 101 -7.21 9.90 1.68
C LYS A 101 -7.29 11.41 1.50
N LEU A 102 -8.49 11.98 1.56
CA LEU A 102 -8.73 13.42 1.51
C LEU A 102 -8.12 14.16 2.70
N SER A 103 -8.24 13.59 3.91
CA SER A 103 -7.60 14.12 5.13
C SER A 103 -6.08 14.21 5.01
N MET A 104 -5.45 13.33 4.23
CA MET A 104 -4.03 13.35 3.91
C MET A 104 -3.68 14.26 2.72
N GLY A 105 -4.65 15.02 2.19
CA GLY A 105 -4.47 15.94 1.06
C GLY A 105 -4.26 15.24 -0.29
N VAL A 106 -4.59 13.94 -0.39
CA VAL A 106 -4.37 13.17 -1.61
C VAL A 106 -5.27 13.66 -2.74
N LYS A 107 -4.67 13.93 -3.90
CA LYS A 107 -5.38 14.38 -5.11
C LYS A 107 -5.53 13.31 -6.19
N LYS A 108 -4.66 12.29 -6.16
CA LYS A 108 -4.64 11.19 -7.13
C LYS A 108 -4.56 9.86 -6.39
N ILE A 109 -5.42 8.91 -6.74
CA ILE A 109 -5.50 7.60 -6.11
C ILE A 109 -5.50 6.51 -7.16
N VAL A 110 -4.73 5.46 -6.91
CA VAL A 110 -4.90 4.17 -7.59
C VAL A 110 -5.51 3.20 -6.59
N LEU A 111 -6.68 2.64 -6.93
CA LEU A 111 -7.38 1.66 -6.12
C LEU A 111 -7.13 0.26 -6.70
N ASP A 112 -6.49 -0.59 -5.92
CA ASP A 112 -6.37 -2.02 -6.20
C ASP A 112 -7.67 -2.73 -5.77
N ILE A 113 -8.33 -3.41 -6.72
CA ILE A 113 -9.56 -4.16 -6.50
C ILE A 113 -9.27 -5.64 -6.79
N PRO A 114 -8.90 -6.42 -5.77
CA PRO A 114 -8.75 -7.87 -5.91
C PRO A 114 -10.11 -8.49 -6.27
N VAL A 115 -10.13 -9.28 -7.34
CA VAL A 115 -11.30 -10.00 -7.84
C VAL A 115 -11.00 -11.49 -7.88
N GLY A 116 -11.91 -12.28 -7.33
CA GLY A 116 -11.83 -13.74 -7.29
C GLY A 116 -12.59 -14.33 -6.12
N GLU A 117 -12.69 -15.66 -6.13
CA GLU A 117 -13.32 -16.42 -5.05
C GLU A 117 -12.69 -16.10 -3.69
N GLY A 118 -13.50 -15.94 -2.64
CA GLY A 118 -13.03 -15.58 -1.31
C GLY A 118 -12.56 -14.13 -1.14
N THR A 119 -12.73 -13.28 -2.16
CA THR A 119 -12.53 -11.82 -2.03
C THR A 119 -13.85 -11.07 -1.91
N LYS A 120 -13.78 -9.76 -1.61
CA LYS A 120 -14.96 -8.89 -1.54
C LYS A 120 -15.73 -8.81 -2.86
N PHE A 121 -15.05 -9.01 -3.99
CA PHE A 121 -15.63 -8.96 -5.33
C PHE A 121 -15.37 -10.30 -6.02
N SER A 122 -16.38 -11.17 -6.04
CA SER A 122 -16.22 -12.54 -6.55
C SER A 122 -16.12 -12.56 -8.07
N THR A 123 -16.77 -11.62 -8.75
CA THR A 123 -16.80 -11.55 -10.21
C THR A 123 -16.16 -10.28 -10.77
N PRO A 124 -15.59 -10.31 -11.99
CA PRO A 124 -15.10 -9.10 -12.65
C PRO A 124 -16.17 -8.03 -12.88
N ASN A 125 -17.45 -8.43 -13.00
CA ASN A 125 -18.55 -7.49 -13.14
C ASN A 125 -18.81 -6.71 -11.84
N GLU A 126 -18.79 -7.37 -10.69
CA GLU A 126 -18.90 -6.71 -9.38
C GLU A 126 -17.75 -5.71 -9.17
N GLY A 127 -16.52 -6.14 -9.44
CA GLY A 127 -15.34 -5.27 -9.34
C GLY A 127 -15.42 -4.07 -10.27
N ARG A 128 -15.92 -4.25 -11.51
CA ARG A 128 -16.14 -3.15 -12.46
C ARG A 128 -17.20 -2.17 -11.94
N ASN A 129 -18.34 -2.66 -11.48
CA ASN A 129 -19.42 -1.82 -10.96
C ASN A 129 -18.93 -0.98 -9.78
N PHE A 130 -18.19 -1.59 -8.85
CA PHE A 130 -17.56 -0.87 -7.75
C PHE A 130 -16.53 0.16 -8.24
N ALA A 131 -15.69 -0.20 -9.21
CA ALA A 131 -14.71 0.72 -9.78
C ALA A 131 -15.37 1.96 -10.42
N TYR A 132 -16.45 1.79 -11.17
CA TYR A 132 -17.20 2.90 -11.77
C TYR A 132 -17.74 3.84 -10.69
N LEU A 133 -18.43 3.28 -9.69
CA LEU A 133 -19.00 4.06 -8.60
C LEU A 133 -17.91 4.78 -7.78
N PHE A 134 -16.79 4.11 -7.49
CA PHE A 134 -15.66 4.70 -6.79
C PHE A 134 -15.08 5.88 -7.55
N LYS A 135 -14.84 5.73 -8.87
CA LYS A 135 -14.32 6.82 -9.72
C LYS A 135 -15.28 8.00 -9.79
N GLU A 136 -16.58 7.74 -9.87
CA GLU A 136 -17.61 8.79 -9.90
C GLU A 136 -17.63 9.59 -8.59
N ILE A 137 -17.67 8.91 -7.44
CA ILE A 137 -17.69 9.56 -6.13
C ILE A 137 -16.35 10.29 -5.88
N ALA A 138 -15.22 9.68 -6.22
CA ALA A 138 -13.90 10.31 -6.09
C ALA A 138 -13.81 11.62 -6.88
N LYS A 139 -14.32 11.63 -8.12
CA LYS A 139 -14.38 12.83 -8.96
C LYS A 139 -15.23 13.92 -8.31
N ASN A 140 -16.38 13.57 -7.73
CA ASN A 140 -17.29 14.53 -7.08
C ASN A 140 -16.66 15.20 -5.84
N VAL A 141 -15.69 14.55 -5.20
CA VAL A 141 -14.92 15.11 -4.07
C VAL A 141 -13.56 15.66 -4.48
N GLY A 142 -13.31 15.83 -5.79
CA GLY A 142 -12.10 16.47 -6.32
C GLY A 142 -10.85 15.60 -6.29
N VAL A 143 -11.01 14.28 -6.35
CA VAL A 143 -9.92 13.30 -6.42
C VAL A 143 -9.93 12.58 -7.76
N GLU A 144 -8.79 12.57 -8.45
CA GLU A 144 -8.59 11.77 -9.64
C GLU A 144 -8.31 10.32 -9.24
N ALA A 145 -9.17 9.39 -9.64
CA ALA A 145 -9.04 7.99 -9.28
C ALA A 145 -8.89 7.09 -10.51
N GLU A 146 -7.95 6.17 -10.46
CA GLU A 146 -7.88 5.00 -11.35
C GLU A 146 -8.03 3.71 -10.54
N CYS A 147 -8.71 2.72 -11.14
CA CYS A 147 -9.02 1.46 -10.47
C CYS A 147 -8.42 0.31 -11.27
N ALA A 148 -7.63 -0.53 -10.62
CA ALA A 148 -7.03 -1.71 -11.20
C ALA A 148 -7.71 -2.96 -10.64
N LEU A 149 -8.44 -3.68 -11.49
CA LEU A 149 -8.96 -5.00 -11.14
C LEU A 149 -7.79 -6.00 -11.20
N THR A 150 -7.46 -6.62 -10.07
CA THR A 150 -6.37 -7.59 -9.98
C THR A 150 -6.89 -8.98 -9.66
N LEU A 151 -6.34 -10.01 -10.31
CA LEU A 151 -6.72 -11.40 -10.07
C LEU A 151 -6.23 -11.85 -8.69
N ALA A 152 -7.12 -12.44 -7.91
CA ALA A 152 -6.87 -12.81 -6.52
C ALA A 152 -7.09 -14.31 -6.25
N HIS A 153 -6.57 -15.17 -7.13
CA HIS A 153 -6.68 -16.62 -7.00
C HIS A 153 -5.60 -17.24 -6.09
N GLN A 154 -4.53 -16.49 -5.80
CA GLN A 154 -3.41 -16.95 -4.97
C GLN A 154 -2.84 -15.80 -4.14
N PRO A 155 -2.12 -16.08 -3.04
CA PRO A 155 -1.37 -15.07 -2.31
C PRO A 155 -0.39 -14.30 -3.21
N ILE A 156 -0.10 -13.06 -2.84
CA ILE A 156 0.94 -12.27 -3.51
C ILE A 156 2.29 -12.56 -2.87
N GLY A 157 3.27 -12.89 -3.70
CA GLY A 157 4.57 -13.39 -3.26
C GLY A 157 4.48 -14.79 -2.64
N HIS A 158 5.47 -15.15 -1.83
CA HIS A 158 5.61 -16.45 -1.18
C HIS A 158 5.53 -16.37 0.35
N ALA A 159 5.21 -15.18 0.89
CA ALA A 159 5.21 -14.94 2.33
C ALA A 159 3.89 -14.30 2.82
N ILE A 160 3.40 -14.75 3.98
CA ILE A 160 2.16 -14.27 4.62
C ILE A 160 2.42 -14.07 6.12
N GLY A 161 2.34 -12.82 6.59
CA GLY A 161 2.62 -12.45 7.98
C GLY A 161 3.66 -11.33 8.09
N PRO A 162 3.61 -10.48 9.13
CA PRO A 162 4.33 -9.20 9.15
C PRO A 162 5.84 -9.31 8.88
N ALA A 163 6.55 -10.13 9.67
CA ALA A 163 8.00 -10.28 9.58
C ALA A 163 8.44 -10.88 8.22
N ILE A 164 7.76 -11.93 7.78
CA ILE A 164 8.12 -12.63 6.55
C ILE A 164 7.72 -11.85 5.30
N GLU A 165 6.67 -11.04 5.36
CA GLU A 165 6.32 -10.07 4.33
C GLU A 165 7.31 -8.91 4.25
N ALA A 166 7.73 -8.36 5.40
CA ALA A 166 8.76 -7.33 5.46
C ALA A 166 10.09 -7.83 4.87
N LYS A 167 10.49 -9.06 5.23
CA LYS A 167 11.67 -9.73 4.68
C LYS A 167 11.59 -9.86 3.17
N GLU A 168 10.52 -10.42 2.63
CA GLU A 168 10.36 -10.59 1.19
C GLU A 168 10.34 -9.25 0.43
N ALA A 169 9.68 -8.23 0.99
CA ALA A 169 9.66 -6.91 0.37
C ALA A 169 11.05 -6.26 0.35
N LEU A 170 11.80 -6.36 1.44
CA LEU A 170 13.16 -5.82 1.53
C LEU A 170 14.13 -6.57 0.62
N THR A 171 14.03 -7.91 0.55
CA THR A 171 14.80 -8.74 -0.39
C THR A 171 14.56 -8.29 -1.83
N LEU A 172 13.29 -8.08 -2.24
CA LEU A 172 12.98 -7.63 -3.59
C LEU A 172 13.51 -6.22 -3.88
N LEU A 173 13.44 -5.30 -2.90
CA LEU A 173 13.98 -3.95 -3.09
C LEU A 173 15.51 -4.00 -3.30
N MET A 174 16.21 -4.82 -2.50
CA MET A 174 17.67 -4.99 -2.60
C MET A 174 18.11 -5.69 -3.89
N ASP A 175 17.41 -6.73 -4.28
CA ASP A 175 17.72 -7.54 -5.45
C ASP A 175 16.44 -7.86 -6.23
N TYR A 176 16.28 -7.17 -7.37
CA TYR A 176 15.17 -7.38 -8.30
C TYR A 176 15.01 -8.83 -8.74
N SER A 177 16.12 -9.58 -8.86
CA SER A 177 16.11 -10.97 -9.33
C SER A 177 15.68 -11.99 -8.26
N ALA A 178 15.77 -11.61 -6.98
CA ALA A 178 15.40 -12.46 -5.86
C ALA A 178 13.91 -12.36 -5.46
N GLY A 179 13.17 -11.38 -5.99
CA GLY A 179 11.78 -11.16 -5.62
C GLY A 179 10.77 -11.98 -6.44
N PRO A 180 9.62 -12.37 -5.85
CA PRO A 180 8.59 -13.08 -6.59
C PRO A 180 8.01 -12.26 -7.74
N ASN A 181 7.85 -12.86 -8.91
CA ASN A 181 7.26 -12.21 -10.09
C ASN A 181 5.85 -11.66 -9.80
N SER A 182 5.03 -12.36 -9.01
CA SER A 182 3.68 -11.89 -8.64
C SER A 182 3.70 -10.56 -7.88
N LEU A 183 4.69 -10.35 -6.99
CA LEU A 183 4.89 -9.12 -6.27
C LEU A 183 5.45 -8.01 -7.17
N ILE A 184 6.43 -8.34 -8.02
CA ILE A 184 7.04 -7.41 -8.97
C ILE A 184 5.99 -6.86 -9.94
N GLU A 185 5.28 -7.74 -10.64
CA GLU A 185 4.34 -7.35 -11.69
C GLU A 185 3.21 -6.51 -11.12
N LYS A 186 2.60 -6.95 -10.00
CA LYS A 186 1.52 -6.19 -9.37
C LYS A 186 1.98 -4.83 -8.86
N SER A 187 3.10 -4.77 -8.14
CA SER A 187 3.60 -3.51 -7.57
C SER A 187 4.02 -2.52 -8.66
N THR A 188 4.73 -2.98 -9.68
CA THR A 188 5.20 -2.11 -10.78
C THR A 188 4.06 -1.66 -11.68
N SER A 189 3.03 -2.48 -11.87
CA SER A 189 1.81 -2.10 -12.60
C SER A 189 1.06 -0.98 -11.87
N LEU A 190 0.78 -1.15 -10.57
CA LEU A 190 0.08 -0.14 -9.76
C LEU A 190 0.89 1.15 -9.60
N ALA A 191 2.20 1.04 -9.35
CA ALA A 191 3.10 2.19 -9.32
C ALA A 191 3.15 2.89 -10.68
N GLY A 192 3.15 2.12 -11.78
CA GLY A 192 3.12 2.65 -13.14
C GLY A 192 1.90 3.52 -13.42
N ILE A 193 0.70 3.09 -12.97
CA ILE A 193 -0.52 3.91 -13.09
C ILE A 193 -0.33 5.23 -12.33
N LEU A 194 0.22 5.22 -11.11
CA LEU A 194 0.49 6.45 -10.36
C LEU A 194 1.49 7.37 -11.08
N LEU A 195 2.55 6.80 -11.66
CA LEU A 195 3.55 7.54 -12.43
C LEU A 195 2.94 8.20 -13.68
N GLU A 196 2.06 7.49 -14.39
CA GLU A 196 1.33 8.02 -15.55
C GLU A 196 0.34 9.11 -15.14
N MET A 197 -0.49 8.86 -14.12
CA MET A 197 -1.43 9.86 -13.59
C MET A 197 -0.72 11.13 -13.15
N SER A 198 0.49 11.02 -12.59
CA SER A 198 1.27 12.19 -12.16
C SER A 198 1.99 12.94 -13.29
N GLY A 199 1.97 12.42 -14.52
CA GLY A 199 2.72 12.97 -15.65
C GLY A 199 4.23 12.69 -15.61
N LYS A 200 4.70 11.83 -14.70
CA LYS A 200 6.11 11.40 -14.63
C LYS A 200 6.47 10.37 -15.70
N ALA A 201 5.50 9.57 -16.12
CA ALA A 201 5.64 8.64 -17.23
C ALA A 201 4.64 8.96 -18.34
N THR A 202 5.05 8.72 -19.58
CA THR A 202 4.13 8.71 -20.71
C THR A 202 3.12 7.58 -20.54
N LYS A 203 1.86 7.80 -20.95
CA LYS A 203 0.81 6.78 -20.93
C LYS A 203 1.29 5.48 -21.59
N GLY A 204 1.12 4.34 -20.90
CA GLY A 204 1.58 3.02 -21.32
C GLY A 204 3.06 2.72 -21.04
N LYS A 205 3.82 3.66 -20.46
CA LYS A 205 5.23 3.50 -20.09
C LYS A 205 5.48 3.52 -18.58
N GLY A 206 4.44 3.67 -17.77
CA GLY A 206 4.55 3.74 -16.31
C GLY A 206 5.13 2.48 -15.69
N GLN A 207 4.67 1.30 -16.11
CA GLN A 207 5.17 0.04 -15.55
C GLN A 207 6.65 -0.19 -15.89
N GLU A 208 7.08 0.17 -17.10
CA GLU A 208 8.47 0.09 -17.53
C GLU A 208 9.36 0.98 -16.66
N MET A 209 8.97 2.25 -16.47
CA MET A 209 9.66 3.18 -15.57
C MET A 209 9.68 2.68 -14.12
N ALA A 210 8.59 2.10 -13.62
CA ALA A 210 8.53 1.53 -12.28
C ALA A 210 9.51 0.35 -12.11
N LYS A 211 9.61 -0.52 -13.12
CA LYS A 211 10.58 -1.63 -13.15
C LYS A 211 12.02 -1.10 -13.18
N GLU A 212 12.30 -0.05 -13.94
CA GLU A 212 13.63 0.59 -13.95
C GLU A 212 14.02 1.18 -12.60
N LEU A 213 13.10 1.86 -11.92
CA LEU A 213 13.34 2.42 -10.58
C LEU A 213 13.61 1.33 -9.53
N LEU A 214 12.96 0.18 -9.68
CA LEU A 214 13.20 -0.99 -8.83
C LEU A 214 14.56 -1.64 -9.17
N LYS A 215 14.82 -1.95 -10.44
CA LYS A 215 16.07 -2.59 -10.92
C LYS A 215 17.33 -1.76 -10.64
N SER A 216 17.22 -0.44 -10.70
CA SER A 216 18.36 0.47 -10.48
C SER A 216 18.73 0.65 -9.02
N GLY A 217 17.97 0.07 -8.08
CA GLY A 217 18.18 0.25 -6.63
C GLY A 217 17.68 1.60 -6.09
N LYS A 218 17.17 2.51 -6.95
CA LYS A 218 16.65 3.81 -6.50
C LYS A 218 15.46 3.67 -5.54
N ALA A 219 14.60 2.68 -5.77
CA ALA A 219 13.52 2.36 -4.84
C ALA A 219 14.06 1.88 -3.48
N TYR A 220 15.10 1.04 -3.47
CA TYR A 220 15.73 0.59 -2.24
C TYR A 220 16.34 1.74 -1.44
N GLU A 221 17.14 2.58 -2.09
CA GLU A 221 17.71 3.78 -1.46
C GLU A 221 16.63 4.70 -0.88
N LYS A 222 15.49 4.83 -1.57
CA LYS A 222 14.36 5.59 -1.06
C LYS A 222 13.71 4.91 0.16
N MET A 223 13.56 3.58 0.16
CA MET A 223 13.06 2.85 1.32
C MET A 223 13.97 3.03 2.54
N LYS A 224 15.30 2.95 2.37
CA LYS A 224 16.26 3.21 3.46
C LYS A 224 16.03 4.56 4.12
N ARG A 225 15.86 5.61 3.31
CA ARG A 225 15.56 6.96 3.82
C ARG A 225 14.22 7.05 4.53
N ILE A 226 13.17 6.40 3.99
CA ILE A 226 11.85 6.34 4.64
C ILE A 226 11.97 5.66 6.02
N ILE A 227 12.72 4.56 6.11
CA ILE A 227 12.99 3.85 7.36
C ILE A 227 13.72 4.77 8.35
N GLU A 228 14.79 5.43 7.90
CA GLU A 228 15.59 6.36 8.72
C GLU A 228 14.74 7.50 9.30
N ILE A 229 13.96 8.19 8.46
CA ILE A 229 13.15 9.32 8.95
C ILE A 229 12.02 8.87 9.89
N GLN A 230 11.51 7.64 9.73
CA GLN A 230 10.54 7.04 10.64
C GLN A 230 11.18 6.48 11.92
N GLY A 231 12.50 6.58 12.09
CA GLY A 231 13.21 6.14 13.29
C GLY A 231 13.60 4.66 13.32
N GLY A 232 13.54 3.97 12.17
CA GLY A 232 14.09 2.63 12.00
C GLY A 232 15.57 2.63 11.64
N ASN A 233 16.17 1.45 11.54
CA ASN A 233 17.56 1.29 11.10
C ASN A 233 17.64 1.24 9.56
N PRO A 234 18.20 2.23 8.86
CA PRO A 234 18.29 2.22 7.40
C PRO A 234 19.17 1.11 6.83
N GLU A 235 20.10 0.56 7.63
CA GLU A 235 20.99 -0.53 7.21
C GLU A 235 20.45 -1.92 7.57
N ILE A 236 19.19 -2.02 8.01
CA ILE A 236 18.54 -3.32 8.27
C ILE A 236 18.59 -4.19 7.02
N LYS A 237 18.99 -5.44 7.17
CA LYS A 237 19.01 -6.45 6.10
C LYS A 237 17.86 -7.43 6.29
N PRO A 238 17.44 -8.12 5.21
CA PRO A 238 16.43 -9.17 5.28
C PRO A 238 16.73 -10.26 6.32
N ASP A 239 18.02 -10.54 6.58
CA ASP A 239 18.44 -11.55 7.55
C ASP A 239 18.49 -11.06 9.00
N ASP A 240 18.43 -9.73 9.23
CA ASP A 240 18.35 -9.16 10.57
C ASP A 240 16.92 -9.22 11.14
N ILE A 241 15.92 -9.52 10.29
CA ILE A 241 14.52 -9.58 10.69
C ILE A 241 14.28 -10.84 11.52
N ASN A 242 13.85 -10.64 12.77
CA ASN A 242 13.54 -11.74 13.69
C ASN A 242 12.37 -12.58 13.18
N MET A 243 12.64 -13.87 13.00
CA MET A 243 11.66 -14.88 12.56
C MET A 243 11.13 -15.65 13.77
N GLY A 244 9.96 -16.28 13.62
CA GLY A 244 9.41 -17.17 14.65
C GLY A 244 10.36 -18.34 14.94
N PRO A 245 10.54 -18.74 16.21
CA PRO A 245 11.52 -19.77 16.60
C PRO A 245 11.12 -21.20 16.21
N HIS A 246 9.86 -21.42 15.83
CA HIS A 246 9.34 -22.73 15.48
C HIS A 246 8.99 -22.77 14.00
N VAL A 247 9.65 -23.69 13.28
CA VAL A 247 9.42 -23.93 11.86
C VAL A 247 9.04 -25.40 11.68
N LYS A 248 8.00 -25.63 10.88
CA LYS A 248 7.60 -26.96 10.42
C LYS A 248 7.25 -26.86 8.94
N GLU A 249 7.95 -27.65 8.13
CA GLU A 249 7.72 -27.77 6.68
C GLU A 249 6.78 -28.95 6.36
#